data_AF-A0A2E9WS32-F1
#
_entry.id   AF-A0A2E9WS32-F1
#
_cell.length_a   1.000
_cell.length_b   1.000
_cell.length_c   1.000
_cell.angle_alpha   90.00
_cell.angle_beta   90.00
_cell.angle_gamma   90.00
#
_symmetry.space_group_name_H-M   'P 1'
#
loop_
_entity.id
_entity.type
_entity.pdbx_description
1 polymer ?
#
loop_
_entity_poly.entity_id
_entity_poly.type
_entity_poly.pdbx_seq_one_letter_code
_entity_poly.pdbx_strand_id
1 'polypeptide(L)' 'MTKKSYHIYLNDKCLFKNLNEEEFNMIWNKLYTSYWKEEITYTEIHDMGIEDSTIYESSY' A
#
# COMPACT_ATOMS: atom_id res chain seq x y z
N MET A 1 -6.36 -17.00 7.61
CA MET A 1 -6.68 -15.99 6.58
C MET A 1 -5.79 -14.78 6.85
N THR A 2 -4.84 -14.50 5.97
CA THR A 2 -3.99 -13.30 6.04
C THR A 2 -4.83 -12.09 5.64
N LYS A 3 -4.97 -11.09 6.52
CA LYS A 3 -5.69 -9.86 6.21
C LYS A 3 -4.74 -8.92 5.48
N LYS A 4 -5.08 -8.57 4.24
CA LYS A 4 -4.34 -7.57 3.47
C LYS A 4 -4.99 -6.21 3.62
N SER A 5 -4.19 -5.17 3.67
CA SER A 5 -4.67 -3.79 3.70
C SER A 5 -3.75 -2.90 2.87
N TYR A 6 -4.31 -1.95 2.14
CA TYR A 6 -3.60 -1.12 1.19
C TYR A 6 -3.69 0.35 1.59
N HIS A 7 -2.56 1.05 1.49
CA HIS A 7 -2.45 2.48 1.76
C HIS A 7 -1.98 3.16 0.48
N ILE A 8 -2.66 4.24 0.08
CA ILE A 8 -2.34 5.03 -1.11
C ILE A 8 -1.82 6.40 -0.67
N TYR A 9 -0.69 6.78 -1.23
CA TYR A 9 -0.01 8.03 -0.98
C TYR A 9 0.09 8.85 -2.27
N LEU A 10 0.14 10.16 -2.11
CA LEU A 10 0.35 11.11 -3.18
C LEU A 10 1.27 12.20 -2.67
N ASN A 11 2.45 12.38 -3.28
CA ASN A 11 3.45 13.35 -2.81
C ASN A 11 3.72 13.22 -1.30
N ASP A 12 3.99 11.99 -0.86
CA ASP A 12 4.21 11.62 0.54
C ASP A 12 3.03 11.90 1.50
N LYS A 13 1.89 12.32 0.98
CA LYS A 13 0.65 12.52 1.74
C LYS A 13 -0.23 11.29 1.64
N CYS A 14 -0.58 10.72 2.80
CA CYS A 14 -1.55 9.63 2.88
C CYS A 14 -2.93 10.13 2.40
N LEU A 15 -3.41 9.60 1.27
CA LEU A 15 -4.76 9.87 0.77
C LEU A 15 -5.77 8.87 1.35
N PHE A 16 -5.42 7.59 1.29
CA PHE A 16 -6.28 6.50 1.74
C PHE A 16 -5.45 5.48 2.51
N LYS A 17 -6.01 4.93 3.59
CA LYS A 17 -5.36 3.91 4.41
C LYS A 17 -6.36 2.84 4.82
N ASN A 18 -5.85 1.66 5.13
CA ASN A 18 -6.61 0.48 5.53
C ASN A 18 -7.66 0.05 4.51
N LEU A 19 -7.38 0.26 3.22
CA LEU A 19 -8.25 -0.20 2.14
C LEU A 19 -8.15 -1.72 2.06
N ASN A 20 -9.27 -2.41 1.85
CA ASN A 20 -9.21 -3.79 1.41
C ASN A 20 -8.84 -3.86 -0.08
N GLU A 21 -8.59 -5.07 -0.59
CA GLU A 21 -8.16 -5.28 -1.99
C GLU A 21 -9.18 -4.77 -3.02
N GLU A 22 -10.49 -4.91 -2.74
CA GLU A 22 -11.54 -4.46 -3.64
C GLU A 22 -11.62 -2.92 -3.68
N GLU A 23 -11.59 -2.27 -2.52
CA GLU A 23 -11.56 -0.81 -2.39
C GLU A 23 -10.32 -0.22 -3.05
N PHE A 24 -9.16 -0.84 -2.82
CA PHE A 24 -7.91 -0.43 -3.46
C PHE A 24 -8.03 -0.47 -4.98
N ASN A 25 -8.48 -1.59 -5.56
CA ASN A 25 -8.62 -1.72 -7.00
C ASN A 25 -9.59 -0.68 -7.58
N MET A 26 -10.70 -0.40 -6.89
CA MET A 26 -11.67 0.59 -7.34
C MET A 26 -11.09 2.02 -7.33
N ILE A 27 -10.38 2.38 -6.26
CA ILE A 27 -9.78 3.71 -6.10
C ILE A 27 -8.59 3.86 -7.06
N TRP A 28 -7.72 2.85 -7.14
CA TRP A 28 -6.53 2.84 -7.98
C TRP A 28 -6.88 2.99 -9.46
N ASN A 29 -7.87 2.23 -9.95
CA ASN A 29 -8.36 2.36 -11.33
C ASN A 29 -8.91 3.75 -11.63
N LYS A 30 -9.55 4.42 -10.65
CA LYS A 30 -10.01 5.81 -10.81
C LYS A 30 -8.84 6.80 -10.80
N LEU A 31 -7.88 6.64 -9.89
CA LEU A 31 -6.70 7.51 -9.79
C LEU A 31 -5.84 7.47 -11.06
N TYR A 32 -5.72 6.30 -11.69
CA TYR A 32 -4.92 6.09 -12.91
C TYR A 32 -5.39 6.89 -14.13
N THR A 33 -6.62 7.42 -14.10
CA THR A 33 -7.21 8.21 -15.21
C THR A 33 -6.90 9.69 -15.13
N SER A 34 -6.51 10.19 -13.96
CA SER A 34 -6.06 11.56 -13.78
C SER A 34 -4.54 11.56 -13.73
N TYR A 35 -3.88 12.62 -14.21
CA TYR A 35 -2.45 12.79 -14.49
C TYR A 35 -1.41 12.47 -13.39
N TRP A 36 -1.80 11.83 -12.30
CA TRP A 36 -1.03 11.61 -11.08
C TRP A 36 -0.11 10.38 -11.10
N LYS A 37 0.20 9.81 -12.29
CA LYS A 37 0.91 8.53 -12.41
C LYS A 37 2.31 8.54 -11.79
N GLU A 38 2.98 9.68 -11.79
CA GLU A 38 4.36 9.80 -11.32
C GLU A 38 4.45 10.10 -9.81
N GLU A 39 3.35 10.54 -9.19
CA GLU A 39 3.32 11.04 -7.81
C GLU A 39 2.51 10.16 -6.86
N ILE A 40 1.72 9.20 -7.38
CA ILE A 40 0.91 8.27 -6.60
C ILE A 40 1.68 6.97 -6.34
N THR A 41 1.80 6.61 -5.07
CA THR A 41 2.40 5.36 -4.61
C THR A 41 1.44 4.60 -3.71
N TYR A 42 1.69 3.31 -3.49
CA TYR A 42 0.92 2.50 -2.54
C TYR A 42 1.79 1.55 -1.74
N THR A 43 1.29 1.12 -0.59
CA THR A 43 1.92 0.11 0.27
C THR A 43 0.92 -1.00 0.58
N GLU A 44 1.31 -2.25 0.32
CA GLU A 44 0.56 -3.43 0.74
C GLU A 44 1.02 -3.83 2.15
N ILE A 45 0.08 -3.84 3.09
CA ILE A 45 0.28 -4.28 4.45
C ILE A 45 -0.31 -5.68 4.54
N HIS A 46 0.56 -6.64 4.78
CA HIS A 46 0.16 -7.97 5.18
C HIS A 46 0.11 -8.01 6.69
N ASP A 47 -1.07 -8.19 7.25
CA ASP A 47 -1.22 -8.61 8.64
C ASP A 47 -0.85 -10.10 8.69
N MET A 48 0.45 -10.35 8.53
CA MET A 48 1.07 -11.63 8.79
C MET A 48 1.16 -11.68 10.30
N GLY A 49 0.13 -12.29 10.93
CA GLY A 49 0.14 -12.51 12.38
C GLY A 49 1.51 -13.02 12.77
N ILE A 50 2.21 -12.23 13.58
CA ILE A 50 3.67 -12.26 13.74
C ILE A 50 4.22 -13.69 13.73
N GLU A 51 4.84 -14.05 12.62
CA GLU A 51 6.02 -14.91 12.63
C GLU A 51 7.15 -14.05 12.10
N ASP A 52 7.75 -13.34 13.05
CA ASP A 52 9.03 -12.67 12.97
C ASP A 52 10.01 -13.46 12.10
N SER A 53 10.42 -12.90 10.97
CA SER A 53 11.66 -13.31 10.30
C SER A 53 12.16 -12.25 9.34
N THR A 54 13.31 -11.72 9.73
CA THR A 54 14.30 -10.97 8.92
C THR A 54 14.06 -9.49 8.76
N ILE A 55 14.39 -8.77 9.83
CA ILE A 55 15.18 -7.55 9.73
C ILE A 55 16.34 -7.83 8.76
N TYR A 56 16.28 -7.29 7.54
CA TYR A 56 17.45 -7.17 6.69
C TYR A 56 18.26 -5.98 7.22
N GLU A 57 19.07 -6.24 8.24
CA GLU A 57 20.20 -5.40 8.64
C GLU A 57 21.17 -5.36 7.44
N SER A 58 21.10 -4.30 6.64
CA SER A 58 22.14 -3.99 5.67
C SER A 58 23.35 -3.43 6.42
N SER A 59 24.22 -4.32 6.88
CA SER A 59 25.52 -3.99 7.47
C SER A 59 26.62 -4.76 6.73
N TYR A 60 27.49 -3.99 6.06
CA TYR A 60 28.76 -4.28 5.35
C TYR A 60 28.75 -4.42 3.82
#